data_AF-A0A8C2WLG3-F1
#
_entry.id   AF-A0A8C2WLG3-F1
#
_cell.length_a   1.000
_cell.length_b   1.000
_cell.length_c   1.000
_cell.angle_alpha   90.00
_cell.angle_beta   90.00
_cell.angle_gamma   90.00
#
_symmetry.space_group_name_H-M   'P 1'
#
loop_
_entity.id
_entity.type
_entity.pdbx_description
1 polymer ?
#
loop_
_entity_poly.entity_id
_entity_poly.type
_entity_poly.pdbx_seq_one_letter_code
_entity_poly.pdbx_strand_id
1 'polypeptide(L)' 'LAALERGLLKTLQKLDEYLRSPLPDEIDHNSIEDIKVSDRKFLDGNEMTLADCNLLPKLHIVKVSGGVF' A
#
# COMPACT_ATOMS: atom_id res chain seq x y z
N LEU A 1 3.41 -14.47 -20.81
CA LEU A 1 2.83 -14.67 -19.46
C LEU A 1 3.80 -14.26 -18.35
N ALA A 2 5.01 -14.82 -18.29
CA ALA A 2 5.98 -14.49 -17.24
C ALA A 2 6.39 -12.99 -17.13
N ALA A 3 6.35 -12.23 -18.24
CA ALA A 3 6.62 -10.78 -18.19
C ALA A 3 5.49 -9.97 -17.52
N LEU A 4 4.23 -10.38 -17.71
CA LEU A 4 3.07 -9.74 -17.11
C LEU A 4 3.03 -10.01 -15.61
N GLU A 5 3.26 -11.26 -15.22
CA GLU A 5 3.38 -11.67 -13.81
C GLU A 5 4.48 -10.91 -13.09
N ARG A 6 5.68 -10.82 -13.67
CA ARG A 6 6.77 -10.01 -13.10
C ARG A 6 6.43 -8.51 -13.02
N GLY A 7 5.70 -7.97 -14.00
CA GLY A 7 5.24 -6.58 -13.98
C GLY A 7 4.23 -6.33 -12.86
N LEU A 8 3.30 -7.27 -12.67
CA LEU A 8 2.32 -7.23 -11.59
C LEU A 8 3.00 -7.30 -10.22
N LEU A 9 3.90 -8.25 -10.00
CA LEU A 9 4.65 -8.40 -8.75
C LEU A 9 5.46 -7.14 -8.41
N LYS A 10 6.15 -6.55 -9.39
CA LYS A 10 6.87 -5.28 -9.18
C LYS A 10 5.95 -4.13 -8.79
N THR A 11 4.74 -4.09 -9.35
CA THR A 11 3.76 -3.03 -9.03
C THR A 11 3.18 -3.22 -7.64
N LEU A 12 2.87 -4.46 -7.25
CA LEU A 12 2.43 -4.80 -5.90
C LEU A 12 3.52 -4.52 -4.85
N GLN A 13 4.78 -4.81 -5.18
CA GLN A 13 5.91 -4.50 -4.30
C GLN A 13 6.02 -2.98 -4.06
N LYS A 14 5.93 -2.16 -5.12
CA LYS A 14 5.94 -0.69 -4.96
C LYS A 14 4.78 -0.18 -4.11
N LEU A 15 3.62 -0.82 -4.22
CA LEU A 15 2.47 -0.47 -3.39
C LEU A 15 2.68 -0.84 -1.93
N ASP A 16 3.24 -2.03 -1.64
CA ASP A 16 3.61 -2.45 -0.28
C ASP A 16 4.66 -1.49 0.32
N GLU A 17 5.68 -1.11 -0.45
CA GLU A 17 6.68 -0.12 -0.04
C GLU A 17 6.03 1.24 0.28
N TYR A 18 5.09 1.71 -0.55
CA TYR A 18 4.35 2.95 -0.29
C TYR A 18 3.54 2.86 1.00
N LEU A 19 2.77 1.78 1.20
CA LEU A 19 1.91 1.60 2.37
C LEU A 19 2.71 1.47 3.67
N ARG A 20 3.92 0.91 3.63
CA ARG A 20 4.79 0.79 4.80
C ARG A 20 5.57 2.05 5.10
N SER A 21 5.85 2.90 4.11
CA SER A 21 6.56 4.16 4.33
C SER A 21 5.68 5.13 5.11
N PRO A 22 6.14 5.71 6.23
CA PRO A 22 5.40 6.75 6.95
C PRO A 22 5.14 7.97 6.07
N LEU A 23 3.95 8.56 6.19
CA LEU A 23 3.63 9.85 5.58
C LEU A 23 4.27 10.99 6.39
N PRO A 24 4.48 12.17 5.79
CA PRO A 24 5.03 13.33 6.51
C PRO A 24 4.25 13.69 7.77
N ASP A 25 2.92 13.53 7.73
CA ASP A 25 2.02 13.83 8.85
C ASP A 25 2.17 12.83 10.01
N GLU A 26 2.73 11.65 9.76
CA GLU A 26 3.04 10.66 10.80
C GLU A 26 4.40 10.95 11.46
N ILE A 27 5.29 11.71 10.81
CA ILE A 27 6.65 11.94 11.29
C ILE A 27 6.72 13.21 12.14
N ASP A 28 6.74 13.05 13.47
CA ASP A 28 7.06 14.15 14.39
C ASP A 28 8.57 14.35 14.50
N HIS A 29 9.06 15.46 13.93
CA HIS A 29 10.48 15.83 13.92
C HIS A 29 11.04 16.17 15.31
N ASN A 30 10.18 16.34 16.31
CA ASN A 30 10.57 16.58 17.70
C ASN A 30 10.51 15.31 18.57
N SER A 31 10.03 14.19 18.00
CA SER A 31 10.00 12.92 18.70
C SER A 31 11.38 12.26 18.71
N ILE A 32 11.70 11.58 19.81
CA ILE A 32 12.88 10.71 19.96
C ILE A 32 12.69 9.37 19.25
N GLU A 33 11.46 9.01 18.89
CA GLU A 33 11.13 7.78 18.20
C GLU A 33 11.00 8.03 16.69
N ASP A 34 11.89 7.39 15.92
CA ASP A 34 11.75 7.30 14.46
C ASP A 34 10.62 6.32 14.12
N ILE A 35 9.52 6.83 13.57
CA ILE A 35 8.50 5.98 12.95
C ILE A 35 9.09 5.43 11.65
N LYS A 36 9.38 4.13 11.62
CA LYS A 36 9.97 3.43 10.44
C LYS A 36 8.94 2.71 9.60
N VAL A 37 7.76 2.45 10.17
CA VAL A 37 6.66 1.75 9.51
C VAL A 37 5.39 2.55 9.78
N SER A 38 4.64 2.86 8.74
CA SER A 38 3.35 3.54 8.83
C SER A 38 2.30 2.65 9.51
N ASP A 39 1.47 3.25 10.36
CA ASP A 39 0.33 2.58 11.01
C ASP A 39 -1.01 3.04 10.41
N ARG A 40 -0.98 3.79 9.30
CA ARG A 40 -2.18 4.28 8.62
C ARG A 40 -3.05 3.15 8.08
N LYS A 41 -4.37 3.36 8.13
CA LYS A 41 -5.36 2.34 7.73
C LYS A 41 -5.64 2.30 6.22
N PHE A 42 -5.45 3.41 5.52
CA PHE A 42 -5.79 3.63 4.12
C PHE A 42 -4.64 4.29 3.37
N LEU A 43 -4.76 4.44 2.04
CA LEU A 43 -3.67 4.92 1.18
C LEU A 43 -3.03 6.22 1.68
N ASP A 44 -3.86 7.18 2.09
CA ASP A 44 -3.44 8.54 2.41
C ASP A 44 -3.67 8.91 3.89
N GLY A 45 -3.98 7.93 4.76
CA GLY A 45 -4.18 8.19 6.18
C GLY A 45 -5.15 7.23 6.84
N ASN A 46 -5.84 7.69 7.89
CA ASN A 46 -6.77 6.89 8.66
C ASN A 46 -8.23 6.96 8.18
N GLU A 47 -8.51 7.80 7.18
CA GLU A 47 -9.82 7.94 6.56
C GLU A 47 -9.81 7.43 5.12
N MET A 48 -10.95 6.92 4.66
CA MET A 48 -11.09 6.39 3.31
C MET A 48 -11.29 7.53 2.32
N THR A 49 -10.55 7.50 1.21
CA THR A 49 -10.55 8.51 0.16
C THR A 49 -11.00 7.93 -1.18
N LEU A 50 -11.11 8.79 -2.20
CA LEU A 50 -11.38 8.35 -3.58
C LEU A 50 -10.27 7.43 -4.14
N ALA A 51 -9.04 7.56 -3.67
CA ALA A 51 -7.94 6.69 -4.08
C ALA A 51 -8.21 5.24 -3.66
N ASP A 52 -8.70 5.04 -2.43
CA ASP A 52 -9.05 3.73 -1.89
C ASP A 52 -10.21 3.10 -2.68
N CYS A 53 -11.26 3.88 -2.95
CA CYS A 53 -12.40 3.43 -3.75
C CYS A 53 -12.01 2.97 -5.16
N ASN A 54 -10.94 3.53 -5.75
CA ASN A 54 -10.44 3.14 -7.06
C ASN A 54 -9.52 1.91 -7.01
N LEU A 55 -8.72 1.78 -5.95
CA LEU A 55 -7.68 0.75 -5.85
C LEU A 55 -8.16 -0.53 -5.15
N LEU A 56 -8.93 -0.42 -4.06
CA LEU A 56 -9.37 -1.57 -3.26
C LEU A 56 -10.17 -2.59 -4.08
N PRO A 57 -11.11 -2.20 -4.97
CA PRO A 57 -11.81 -3.16 -5.82
C PRO A 57 -10.86 -3.93 -6.75
N LYS A 58 -9.83 -3.25 -7.30
CA LYS A 58 -8.84 -3.87 -8.20
C LYS A 58 -7.95 -4.86 -7.44
N LEU A 59 -7.49 -4.49 -6.26
CA LEU A 59 -6.71 -5.37 -5.39
C LEU A 59 -7.54 -6.58 -4.93
N HIS A 60 -8.82 -6.38 -4.62
CA HIS A 60 -9.71 -7.47 -4.26
C HIS A 60 -9.85 -8.50 -5.40
N ILE A 61 -10.05 -8.03 -6.64
CA ILE A 61 -10.08 -8.90 -7.82
C ILE A 61 -8.77 -9.67 -7.96
N VAL A 62 -7.62 -9.01 -7.86
CA VAL A 62 -6.31 -9.69 -7.94
C VAL A 62 -6.15 -10.72 -6.83
N LYS A 63 -6.59 -10.43 -5.60
CA LYS A 63 -6.52 -11.36 -4.46
C LYS A 63 -7.41 -12.59 -4.64
N VAL A 64 -8.63 -12.41 -5.14
CA VAL A 64 -9.62 -13.49 -5.32
C VAL A 64 -9.35 -14.29 -6.59
N SER A 65 -8.97 -13.64 -7.69
CA SER A 65 -8.73 -14.27 -8.99
C SER A 65 -7.30 -14.80 -9.16
N GLY A 66 -6.33 -14.20 -8.47
CA GLY A 66 -4.92 -14.57 -8.54
C GLY A 66 -4.50 -15.64 -7.53
N GLY A 67 -5.45 -16.40 -6.99
CA GLY A 67 -5.24 -17.40 -5.94
C GLY A 67 -4.06 -18.33 -6.21
N VAL A 68 -2.90 -17.99 -5.65
CA VAL A 68 -1.88 -18.94 -5.28
C VAL A 68 -2.23 -19.31 -3.84
N PHE A 69 -2.93 -20.43 -3.69
CA PHE A 69 -3.08 -21.16 -2.43
C PHE A 69 -1.91 -22.13 -2.29
#